data_AF-A0A6J4FKT0-F1
#
_entry.id   AF-A0A6J4FKT0-F1
#
_cell.length_a   1.000
_cell.length_b   1.000
_cell.length_c   1.000
_cell.angle_alpha   90.00
_cell.angle_beta   90.00
_cell.angle_gamma   90.00
#
_symmetry.space_group_name_H-M   'P 1'
#
loop_
_entity.id
_entity.type
_entity.pdbx_description
1 polymer ?
#
loop_
_entity_poly.entity_id
_entity_poly.type
_entity_poly.pdbx_seq_one_letter_code
_entity_poly.pdbx_strand_id
1 'polypeptide(L)'
;MADGKISYRDEIAGEIIARIEAGTAPWQKPWQAGTLGTGPFNPISGKPYRGINDLWLTLQGRGDPRWMTYRQALEQGAQVRKGERSATIEYWQWTMDRPMVDAAGNPVLDSSGRPRRESVRLDRPRVFYAKVFNADQIDGLAAYMPPPAPEAPARIARAEAIIAGAGVPVFHDQRNRAFYRPATDQIHLPPIESFKGTEAYYETALHELGHATGHHSRLARDFGPFGSEGYAREELRAEIASYMLARDMGISFDPSNHAAYVESWLRTLQEDKNEIFRAARDAETIKTWVMEPERRQELEQTARRQPAGAETAITEDREPAMTEEPKRRTFIAVPFAEKDEAKAAGAKWDRQAKSWYLPEGVDPAGFTRWANR
;
A
#
# COMPACT_ATOMS: atom_id res chain seq x y z
N MET A 1 20.74 25.26 -4.08
CA MET A 1 19.36 24.79 -4.28
C MET A 1 19.47 23.57 -5.17
N ALA A 2 19.28 22.38 -4.59
CA ALA A 2 19.32 21.14 -5.37
C ALA A 2 17.96 21.03 -6.06
N ASP A 3 17.98 20.99 -7.39
CA ASP A 3 16.81 20.79 -8.23
C ASP A 3 16.22 19.42 -7.87
N GLY A 4 15.09 19.43 -7.14
CA GLY A 4 14.49 18.22 -6.58
C GLY A 4 13.91 17.37 -7.71
N LYS A 5 14.64 16.33 -8.13
CA LYS A 5 14.16 15.35 -9.09
C LYS A 5 12.87 14.73 -8.53
N ILE A 6 11.73 14.97 -9.19
CA ILE A 6 10.44 14.41 -8.81
C ILE A 6 10.57 12.88 -8.81
N SER A 7 10.28 12.24 -7.68
CA SER A 7 10.33 10.78 -7.58
C SER A 7 9.16 10.13 -8.35
N TYR A 8 9.28 8.85 -8.69
CA TYR A 8 8.16 8.11 -9.28
C TYR A 8 6.90 8.13 -8.39
N ARG A 9 7.10 8.06 -7.06
CA ARG A 9 5.98 8.14 -6.12
C ARG A 9 5.35 9.52 -6.08
N ASP A 10 6.14 10.58 -6.22
CA ASP A 10 5.61 11.93 -6.35
C ASP A 10 4.74 12.10 -7.59
N GLU A 11 5.13 11.51 -8.72
CA GLU A 11 4.36 11.53 -9.97
C GLU A 11 3.02 10.82 -9.81
N ILE A 12 3.03 9.58 -9.30
CA ILE A 12 1.79 8.82 -9.06
C ILE A 12 0.90 9.51 -8.03
N ALA A 13 1.45 9.90 -6.89
CA ALA A 13 0.66 10.57 -5.86
C ALA A 13 0.07 11.87 -6.38
N GLY A 14 0.85 12.65 -7.14
CA GLY A 14 0.38 13.88 -7.79
C GLY A 14 -0.78 13.64 -8.75
N GLU A 15 -0.69 12.61 -9.61
CA GLU A 15 -1.80 12.28 -10.51
C GLU A 15 -3.03 11.79 -9.73
N ILE A 16 -2.86 10.93 -8.72
CA ILE A 16 -3.99 10.46 -7.90
C ILE A 16 -4.66 11.64 -7.18
N ILE A 17 -3.89 12.54 -6.58
CA ILE A 17 -4.41 13.76 -5.93
C ILE A 17 -5.20 14.59 -6.95
N ALA A 18 -4.67 14.84 -8.14
CA ALA A 18 -5.38 15.58 -9.19
C ALA A 18 -6.69 14.90 -9.61
N ARG A 19 -6.73 13.56 -9.64
CA ARG A 19 -7.95 12.80 -9.92
C ARG A 19 -8.96 12.93 -8.78
N ILE A 20 -8.50 12.94 -7.53
CA ILE A 20 -9.33 13.16 -6.34
C ILE A 20 -9.93 14.56 -6.33
N GLU A 21 -9.12 15.58 -6.62
CA GLU A 21 -9.54 16.99 -6.74
C GLU A 21 -10.58 17.18 -7.83
N ALA A 22 -10.42 16.49 -8.97
CA ALA A 22 -11.38 16.52 -10.07
C ALA A 22 -12.65 15.69 -9.81
N GLY A 23 -12.75 14.95 -8.69
CA GLY A 23 -13.85 14.02 -8.44
C GLY A 23 -13.92 12.87 -9.46
N THR A 24 -12.77 12.53 -10.06
CA THR A 24 -12.69 11.54 -11.14
C THR A 24 -12.10 10.21 -10.72
N ALA A 25 -11.64 10.08 -9.47
CA ALA A 25 -11.14 8.82 -8.94
C ALA A 25 -12.26 7.74 -8.96
N PRO A 26 -11.95 6.47 -9.25
CA PRO A 26 -12.96 5.41 -9.32
C PRO A 26 -13.78 5.27 -8.03
N TRP A 27 -13.17 5.46 -6.88
CA TRP A 27 -13.84 5.44 -5.57
C TRP A 27 -14.58 6.76 -5.22
N GLN A 28 -14.69 7.70 -6.15
CA GLN A 28 -15.52 8.92 -6.02
C GLN A 28 -16.65 8.96 -7.06
N LYS A 29 -16.84 7.89 -7.85
CA LYS A 29 -17.91 7.78 -8.84
C LYS A 29 -18.90 6.70 -8.47
N PRO A 30 -20.20 6.88 -8.76
CA PRO A 30 -21.16 5.79 -8.65
C PRO A 30 -20.96 4.77 -9.78
N TRP A 31 -21.12 3.50 -9.46
CA TRP A 31 -21.06 2.39 -10.39
C TRP A 31 -22.25 1.46 -10.18
N GLN A 32 -22.82 1.00 -11.30
CA GLN A 32 -23.90 0.02 -11.25
C GLN A 32 -23.32 -1.39 -11.07
N ALA A 33 -24.09 -2.25 -10.41
CA ALA A 33 -23.71 -3.65 -10.23
C ALA A 33 -23.46 -4.33 -11.58
N GLY A 34 -22.40 -5.14 -11.65
CA GLY A 34 -21.95 -5.81 -12.87
C GLY A 34 -21.27 -4.91 -13.91
N THR A 35 -21.24 -3.59 -13.73
CA THR A 35 -20.52 -2.66 -14.65
C THR A 35 -19.06 -2.45 -14.26
N LEU A 36 -18.74 -2.68 -12.98
CA LEU A 36 -17.37 -2.74 -12.51
C LEU A 36 -16.71 -4.00 -13.09
N GLY A 37 -15.94 -3.82 -14.16
CA GLY A 37 -15.24 -4.89 -14.85
C GLY A 37 -14.14 -5.53 -14.00
N THR A 38 -13.41 -6.47 -14.59
CA THR A 38 -12.25 -7.11 -13.95
C THR A 38 -11.18 -6.07 -13.64
N GLY A 39 -10.61 -6.12 -12.42
CA GLY A 39 -9.46 -5.28 -12.07
C GLY A 39 -8.21 -5.60 -12.90
N PRO A 40 -7.21 -4.71 -12.93
CA PRO A 40 -5.97 -4.92 -13.68
C PRO A 40 -5.27 -6.23 -13.29
N PHE A 41 -4.86 -7.02 -14.28
CA PHE A 41 -4.11 -8.27 -14.04
C PHE A 41 -3.04 -8.53 -15.10
N ASN A 42 -2.05 -9.35 -14.74
CA ASN A 42 -1.03 -9.79 -15.68
C ASN A 42 -1.48 -11.09 -16.37
N PRO A 43 -1.73 -11.10 -17.69
CA PRO A 43 -2.29 -12.26 -18.37
C PRO A 43 -1.33 -13.44 -18.51
N ILE A 44 -0.02 -13.23 -18.36
CA ILE A 44 0.98 -14.30 -18.42
C ILE A 44 0.97 -15.11 -17.12
N SER A 45 0.89 -14.41 -15.99
CA SER A 45 0.87 -15.06 -14.67
C SER A 45 -0.54 -15.40 -14.17
N GLY A 46 -1.57 -14.81 -14.77
CA GLY A 46 -2.95 -14.88 -14.30
C GLY A 46 -3.22 -14.11 -13.00
N LYS A 47 -2.22 -13.39 -12.46
CA LYS A 47 -2.33 -12.74 -11.14
C LYS A 47 -2.84 -11.31 -11.26
N PRO A 48 -3.79 -10.89 -10.39
CA PRO A 48 -4.21 -9.50 -10.30
C PRO A 48 -3.07 -8.63 -9.78
N TYR A 49 -3.00 -7.38 -10.26
CA TYR A 49 -2.23 -6.35 -9.57
C TYR A 49 -2.91 -6.02 -8.23
N ARG A 50 -2.14 -5.46 -7.29
CA ARG A 50 -2.59 -5.27 -5.90
C ARG A 50 -2.19 -3.90 -5.37
N GLY A 51 -2.95 -3.41 -4.40
CA GLY A 51 -2.68 -2.15 -3.70
C GLY A 51 -2.53 -0.98 -4.67
N ILE A 52 -1.44 -0.21 -4.54
CA ILE A 52 -1.25 0.99 -5.37
C ILE A 52 -1.20 0.69 -6.86
N ASN A 53 -0.67 -0.45 -7.28
CA ASN A 53 -0.60 -0.81 -8.69
C ASN A 53 -1.98 -1.07 -9.28
N ASP A 54 -2.90 -1.67 -8.51
CA ASP A 54 -4.28 -1.88 -8.95
C ASP A 54 -4.98 -0.53 -9.21
N LEU A 55 -4.89 0.40 -8.24
CA LEU A 55 -5.48 1.73 -8.37
C LEU A 55 -4.85 2.52 -9.50
N TRP A 56 -3.52 2.56 -9.55
CA TRP A 56 -2.76 3.29 -10.55
C TRP A 56 -3.09 2.84 -11.97
N LEU A 57 -3.11 1.53 -12.22
CA LEU A 57 -3.43 0.98 -13.54
C LEU A 57 -4.92 1.19 -13.90
N THR A 58 -5.81 1.12 -12.92
CA THR A 58 -7.24 1.45 -13.12
C THR A 58 -7.42 2.92 -13.54
N LEU A 59 -6.67 3.83 -12.91
CA LEU A 59 -6.71 5.27 -13.19
C LEU A 59 -6.19 5.64 -14.58
N GLN A 60 -5.47 4.74 -15.25
CA GLN A 60 -5.08 4.93 -16.66
C GLN A 60 -6.30 4.92 -17.62
N GLY A 61 -7.49 4.51 -17.15
CA GLY A 61 -8.75 4.67 -17.88
C GLY A 61 -8.85 3.83 -19.16
N ARG A 62 -8.23 2.65 -19.16
CA ARG A 62 -8.20 1.73 -20.29
C ARG A 62 -9.28 0.66 -20.18
N GLY A 63 -9.75 0.14 -21.31
CA GLY A 63 -10.88 -0.77 -21.39
C GLY A 63 -10.49 -2.22 -21.15
N ASP A 64 -9.32 -2.64 -21.63
CA ASP A 64 -8.81 -3.99 -21.39
C ASP A 64 -8.12 -4.07 -20.01
N PRO A 65 -8.43 -5.05 -19.15
CA PRO A 65 -7.81 -5.17 -17.83
C PRO A 65 -6.40 -5.80 -17.85
N ARG A 66 -5.92 -6.27 -19.01
CA ARG A 66 -4.63 -6.98 -19.10
C ARG A 66 -3.49 -5.99 -19.20
N TRP A 67 -2.51 -6.12 -18.30
CA TRP A 67 -1.27 -5.34 -18.32
C TRP A 67 -0.05 -6.24 -18.25
N MET A 68 0.88 -6.07 -19.19
CA MET A 68 2.08 -6.90 -19.30
C MET A 68 3.30 -6.07 -19.71
N THR A 69 4.51 -6.60 -19.46
CA THR A 69 5.74 -5.93 -19.92
C THR A 69 5.89 -6.04 -21.43
N TYR A 70 6.71 -5.17 -22.03
CA TYR A 70 7.04 -5.26 -23.46
C TYR A 70 7.59 -6.64 -23.84
N ARG A 71 8.47 -7.20 -22.99
CA ARG A 71 9.05 -8.53 -23.19
C ARG A 71 7.98 -9.62 -23.18
N GLN A 72 7.03 -9.55 -22.25
CA GLN A 72 5.91 -10.48 -22.18
C GLN A 72 5.03 -10.41 -23.44
N ALA A 73 4.80 -9.22 -23.99
CA ALA A 73 4.08 -9.06 -25.25
C ALA A 73 4.82 -9.72 -26.42
N LEU A 74 6.13 -9.49 -26.55
CA LEU A 74 6.96 -10.12 -27.58
C LEU A 74 6.98 -11.65 -27.48
N GLU A 75 7.05 -12.20 -26.26
CA GLU A 75 7.01 -13.66 -26.03
C GLU A 75 5.67 -14.28 -26.44
N GLN A 76 4.60 -13.47 -26.56
CA GLN A 76 3.30 -13.87 -27.11
C GLN A 76 3.17 -13.62 -28.62
N GLY A 77 4.26 -13.23 -29.30
CA GLY A 77 4.22 -12.86 -30.73
C GLY A 77 3.47 -11.55 -31.01
N ALA A 78 3.25 -10.72 -29.99
CA ALA A 78 2.51 -9.48 -30.07
C ALA A 78 3.46 -8.26 -30.00
N GLN A 79 2.99 -7.09 -30.44
CA GLN A 79 3.81 -5.89 -30.57
C GLN A 79 3.13 -4.68 -29.96
N VAL A 80 3.79 -4.04 -28.98
CA VAL A 80 3.37 -2.71 -28.50
C VAL A 80 3.48 -1.71 -29.66
N ARG A 81 2.41 -0.96 -29.94
CA ARG A 81 2.40 0.01 -31.03
C ARG A 81 3.42 1.11 -30.82
N LYS A 82 4.03 1.58 -31.92
CA LYS A 82 5.01 2.66 -31.88
C LYS A 82 4.39 3.94 -31.32
N GLY A 83 5.04 4.53 -30.31
CA GLY A 83 4.61 5.77 -29.67
C GLY A 83 3.74 5.59 -28.43
N GLU A 84 3.28 4.38 -28.14
CA GLU A 84 2.56 4.06 -26.90
C GLU A 84 3.46 4.26 -25.66
N ARG A 85 2.87 4.78 -24.58
CA ARG A 85 3.56 5.02 -23.31
C ARG A 85 3.20 3.93 -22.29
N SER A 86 4.21 3.41 -21.61
CA SER A 86 4.03 2.45 -20.52
C SER A 86 3.52 3.13 -19.24
N ALA A 87 2.76 2.41 -18.44
CA ALA A 87 2.59 2.72 -17.02
C ALA A 87 3.73 2.10 -16.20
N THR A 88 4.21 2.80 -15.17
CA THR A 88 5.22 2.27 -14.25
C THR A 88 4.53 1.71 -13.02
N ILE A 89 4.92 0.51 -12.60
CA ILE A 89 4.45 -0.15 -11.36
C ILE A 89 5.63 -0.38 -10.42
N GLU A 90 5.36 -0.46 -9.12
CA GLU A 90 6.35 -0.82 -8.10
C GLU A 90 6.02 -2.15 -7.43
N TYR A 91 7.04 -2.96 -7.14
CA TYR A 91 6.88 -4.14 -6.29
C TYR A 91 8.05 -4.32 -5.35
N TRP A 92 7.75 -4.88 -4.18
CA TRP A 92 8.69 -5.01 -3.09
C TRP A 92 9.14 -6.47 -2.98
N GLN A 93 10.42 -6.71 -3.22
CA GLN A 93 11.04 -8.01 -3.02
C GLN A 93 11.51 -8.10 -1.56
N TRP A 94 10.80 -8.92 -0.78
CA TRP A 94 11.11 -9.20 0.61
C TRP A 94 11.99 -10.44 0.81
N THR A 95 12.06 -11.31 -0.19
CA THR A 95 12.87 -12.52 -0.14
C THR A 95 13.77 -12.61 -1.38
N MET A 96 14.96 -13.13 -1.19
CA MET A 96 15.88 -13.43 -2.28
C MET A 96 16.32 -14.88 -2.15
N ASP A 97 16.30 -15.59 -3.28
CA ASP A 97 16.86 -16.93 -3.32
C ASP A 97 18.37 -16.84 -3.40
N ARG A 98 19.08 -17.52 -2.50
CA ARG A 98 20.53 -17.64 -2.53
C ARG A 98 20.95 -19.11 -2.54
N PRO A 99 22.11 -19.47 -3.12
CA PRO A 99 22.65 -20.81 -2.99
C PRO A 99 22.79 -21.19 -1.52
N MET A 100 22.30 -22.37 -1.14
CA MET A 100 22.57 -22.94 0.17
C MET A 100 24.05 -23.29 0.23
N VAL A 101 24.69 -22.96 1.34
CA VAL A 101 26.08 -23.33 1.62
C VAL A 101 26.15 -24.22 2.85
N ASP A 102 27.06 -25.19 2.86
CA ASP A 102 27.34 -26.00 4.03
C ASP A 102 28.16 -25.21 5.08
N ALA A 103 28.49 -25.85 6.21
CA ALA A 103 29.28 -25.22 7.28
C ALA A 103 30.70 -24.80 6.84
N ALA A 104 31.20 -25.33 5.72
CA ALA A 104 32.48 -24.99 5.12
C ALA A 104 32.37 -23.95 3.99
N GLY A 105 31.15 -23.47 3.69
CA GLY A 105 30.89 -22.47 2.64
C GLY A 105 30.71 -23.05 1.24
N ASN A 106 30.63 -24.38 1.06
CA ASN A 106 30.46 -25.00 -0.25
C ASN A 106 28.98 -25.08 -0.65
N PRO A 107 28.63 -24.93 -1.94
CA PRO A 107 27.25 -25.07 -2.40
C PRO A 107 26.67 -26.45 -2.08
N VAL A 108 25.54 -26.49 -1.36
CA VAL A 108 24.77 -27.71 -1.16
C VAL A 108 24.08 -28.06 -2.47
N LEU A 109 24.34 -29.23 -3.04
CA LEU A 109 23.76 -29.66 -4.31
C LEU A 109 22.49 -30.50 -4.10
N ASP A 110 21.58 -30.46 -5.08
CA ASP A 110 20.42 -31.35 -5.15
C ASP A 110 20.78 -32.69 -5.80
N SER A 111 19.81 -33.61 -5.90
CA SER A 111 20.00 -34.93 -6.50
C SER A 111 20.35 -34.89 -8.00
N SER A 112 20.27 -33.73 -8.64
CA SER A 112 20.65 -33.49 -10.04
C SER A 112 21.99 -32.76 -10.18
N GLY A 113 22.71 -32.51 -9.07
CA GLY A 113 23.99 -31.82 -9.05
C GLY A 113 23.89 -30.29 -9.18
N ARG A 114 22.68 -29.71 -9.06
CA ARG A 114 22.51 -28.25 -9.09
C ARG A 114 22.54 -27.67 -7.68
N PRO A 115 23.08 -26.46 -7.47
CA PRO A 115 23.03 -25.81 -6.17
C PRO A 115 21.58 -25.65 -5.69
N ARG A 116 21.27 -26.24 -4.53
CA ARG A 116 20.05 -25.98 -3.79
C ARG A 116 20.01 -24.50 -3.45
N ARG A 117 18.82 -23.92 -3.52
CA ARG A 117 18.58 -22.53 -3.13
C ARG A 117 17.71 -22.51 -1.89
N GLU A 118 18.00 -21.57 -1.01
CA GLU A 118 17.10 -21.20 0.08
C GLU A 118 16.54 -19.81 -0.19
N SER A 119 15.27 -19.62 0.15
CA SER A 119 14.65 -18.29 0.12
C SER A 119 14.88 -17.62 1.47
N VAL A 120 15.64 -16.53 1.49
CA VAL A 120 15.91 -15.79 2.71
C VAL A 120 15.19 -14.45 2.71
N ARG A 121 14.65 -14.07 3.87
CA ARG A 121 14.07 -12.74 4.10
C ARG A 121 15.19 -11.71 4.05
N LEU A 122 14.99 -10.63 3.30
CA LEU A 122 15.89 -9.50 3.27
C LEU A 122 15.59 -8.58 4.46
N ASP A 123 16.63 -8.16 5.19
CA ASP A 123 16.50 -7.18 6.28
C ASP A 123 15.98 -5.83 5.77
N ARG A 124 16.35 -5.48 4.53
CA ARG A 124 15.82 -4.33 3.80
C ARG A 124 15.21 -4.81 2.48
N PRO A 125 13.90 -4.67 2.28
CA PRO A 125 13.27 -5.04 1.02
C PRO A 125 13.83 -4.20 -0.12
N ARG A 126 13.90 -4.80 -1.30
CA ARG A 126 14.30 -4.09 -2.53
C ARG A 126 13.06 -3.68 -3.30
N VAL A 127 12.99 -2.41 -3.67
CA VAL A 127 11.94 -1.89 -4.54
C VAL A 127 12.36 -2.11 -5.99
N PHE A 128 11.47 -2.66 -6.79
CA PHE A 128 11.64 -2.82 -8.21
C PHE A 128 10.56 -2.05 -8.94
N TYR A 129 10.97 -1.41 -10.02
CA TYR A 129 10.06 -0.74 -10.94
C TYR A 129 9.97 -1.55 -12.23
N ALA A 130 8.75 -1.74 -12.73
CA ALA A 130 8.52 -2.33 -14.04
C ALA A 130 7.68 -1.41 -14.90
N LYS A 131 7.97 -1.41 -16.21
CA LYS A 131 7.16 -0.72 -17.22
C LYS A 131 6.20 -1.74 -17.82
N VAL A 132 4.91 -1.48 -17.70
CA VAL A 132 3.84 -2.32 -18.24
C VAL A 132 3.02 -1.55 -19.26
N PHE A 133 2.53 -2.27 -20.25
CA PHE A 133 1.64 -1.79 -21.29
C PHE A 133 0.32 -2.52 -21.15
N ASN A 134 -0.75 -1.78 -21.35
CA ASN A 134 -2.09 -2.33 -21.39
C ASN A 134 -2.31 -3.06 -22.73
N ALA A 135 -3.12 -4.10 -22.74
CA ALA A 135 -3.42 -4.85 -23.96
C ALA A 135 -4.07 -3.97 -25.07
N ASP A 136 -4.79 -2.90 -24.71
CA ASP A 136 -5.28 -1.92 -25.70
C ASP A 136 -4.14 -1.32 -26.53
N GLN A 137 -2.90 -1.29 -26.01
CA GLN A 137 -1.70 -0.71 -26.63
C GLN A 137 -0.93 -1.69 -27.52
N ILE A 138 -1.38 -2.94 -27.64
CA ILE A 138 -0.60 -4.05 -28.18
C ILE A 138 -1.36 -4.70 -29.33
N ASP A 139 -0.73 -4.75 -30.50
CA ASP A 139 -1.26 -5.45 -31.66
C ASP A 139 -0.88 -6.94 -31.62
N GLY A 140 -1.76 -7.80 -32.13
CA GLY A 140 -1.52 -9.25 -32.18
C GLY A 140 -1.98 -10.03 -30.94
N LEU A 141 -2.63 -9.38 -29.96
CA LEU A 141 -3.30 -10.06 -28.85
C LEU A 141 -4.72 -10.47 -29.24
N ALA A 142 -5.16 -11.63 -28.75
CA ALA A 142 -6.57 -12.01 -28.80
C ALA A 142 -7.42 -11.02 -28.00
N ALA A 143 -8.63 -10.75 -28.48
CA ALA A 143 -9.59 -9.90 -27.78
C ALA A 143 -9.87 -10.44 -26.37
N TYR A 144 -9.93 -9.53 -25.38
CA TYR A 144 -10.30 -9.93 -24.03
C TYR A 144 -11.77 -10.33 -23.99
N MET A 145 -12.04 -11.52 -23.47
CA MET A 145 -13.38 -11.98 -23.16
C MET A 145 -13.57 -11.89 -21.64
N PRO A 146 -14.34 -10.91 -21.13
CA PRO A 146 -14.62 -10.85 -19.71
C PRO A 146 -15.41 -12.09 -19.27
N PRO A 147 -15.16 -12.61 -18.05
CA PRO A 147 -16.04 -13.61 -17.49
C PRO A 147 -17.45 -13.04 -17.35
N PRO A 148 -18.50 -13.87 -17.46
CA PRO A 148 -19.86 -13.42 -17.23
C PRO A 148 -19.99 -12.84 -15.82
N ALA A 149 -20.60 -11.66 -15.72
CA ALA A 149 -20.90 -11.08 -14.41
C ALA A 149 -21.80 -12.04 -13.62
N PRO A 150 -21.51 -12.31 -12.33
CA PRO A 150 -22.39 -13.11 -11.51
C PRO A 150 -23.78 -12.47 -11.43
N GLU A 151 -24.85 -13.27 -11.43
CA GLU A 151 -26.21 -12.77 -11.28
C GLU A 151 -26.46 -12.17 -9.87
N ALA A 152 -27.42 -11.26 -9.75
CA ALA A 152 -27.70 -10.57 -8.49
C ALA A 152 -27.90 -11.50 -7.27
N PRO A 153 -28.64 -12.63 -7.36
CA PRO A 153 -28.77 -13.55 -6.23
C PRO A 153 -27.43 -14.14 -5.77
N ALA A 154 -26.52 -14.44 -6.70
CA ALA A 154 -25.20 -14.98 -6.37
C ALA A 154 -24.31 -13.92 -5.71
N ARG A 155 -24.40 -12.65 -6.16
CA ARG A 155 -23.69 -11.52 -5.54
C ARG A 155 -24.17 -11.26 -4.11
N ILE A 156 -25.48 -11.26 -3.91
CA ILE A 156 -26.13 -11.10 -2.60
C ILE A 156 -25.73 -12.23 -1.64
N ALA A 157 -25.87 -13.49 -2.07
CA ALA A 157 -25.51 -14.65 -1.24
C ALA A 157 -24.03 -14.63 -0.83
N ARG A 158 -23.15 -14.15 -1.73
CA ARG A 158 -21.73 -13.97 -1.43
C ARG A 158 -21.50 -12.88 -0.37
N ALA A 159 -22.17 -11.74 -0.48
CA ALA A 159 -22.07 -10.67 0.52
C ALA A 159 -22.58 -11.11 1.90
N GLU A 160 -23.70 -11.84 1.94
CA GLU A 160 -24.25 -12.44 3.17
C GLU A 160 -23.26 -13.39 3.83
N ALA A 161 -22.67 -14.30 3.04
CA ALA A 161 -21.68 -15.25 3.54
C ALA A 161 -20.43 -14.54 4.09
N ILE A 162 -19.97 -13.47 3.44
CA ILE A 162 -18.82 -12.67 3.89
C ILE A 162 -19.13 -12.00 5.23
N ILE A 163 -20.27 -11.31 5.34
CA ILE A 163 -20.66 -10.59 6.55
C ILE A 163 -20.88 -11.57 7.71
N ALA A 164 -21.61 -12.66 7.49
CA ALA A 164 -21.83 -13.68 8.51
C ALA A 164 -20.51 -14.34 8.94
N GLY A 165 -19.64 -14.65 7.96
CA GLY A 165 -18.34 -15.27 8.21
C GLY A 165 -17.34 -14.34 8.89
N ALA A 166 -17.52 -13.01 8.85
CA ALA A 166 -16.61 -12.05 9.47
C ALA A 166 -16.65 -12.09 11.00
N GLY A 167 -17.73 -12.58 11.60
CA GLY A 167 -17.86 -12.70 13.06
C GLY A 167 -17.98 -11.36 13.80
N VAL A 168 -18.28 -10.27 13.09
CA VAL A 168 -18.53 -8.95 13.68
C VAL A 168 -20.05 -8.78 13.85
N PRO A 169 -20.57 -8.50 15.05
CA PRO A 169 -22.01 -8.29 15.26
C PRO A 169 -22.54 -7.12 14.43
N VAL A 170 -23.66 -7.35 13.73
CA VAL A 170 -24.38 -6.34 12.94
C VAL A 170 -25.76 -6.10 13.56
N PHE A 171 -26.08 -4.84 13.85
CA PHE A 171 -27.36 -4.39 14.38
C PHE A 171 -28.07 -3.47 13.40
N HIS A 172 -29.39 -3.60 13.30
CA HIS A 172 -30.25 -2.74 12.47
C HIS A 172 -31.03 -1.75 13.35
N ASP A 173 -30.32 -0.99 14.18
CA ASP A 173 -30.89 -0.10 15.20
C ASP A 173 -30.83 1.40 14.83
N GLN A 174 -30.32 1.73 13.64
CA GLN A 174 -30.23 3.10 13.16
C GLN A 174 -31.41 3.48 12.28
N ARG A 175 -31.69 4.78 12.16
CA ARG A 175 -32.71 5.29 11.22
C ARG A 175 -32.14 5.67 9.87
N ASN A 176 -31.05 6.44 9.87
CA ASN A 176 -30.51 7.08 8.67
C ASN A 176 -28.98 7.17 8.66
N ARG A 177 -28.29 6.37 9.48
CA ARG A 177 -26.82 6.35 9.55
C ARG A 177 -26.31 4.93 9.63
N ALA A 178 -25.17 4.68 9.02
CA ALA A 178 -24.36 3.48 9.21
C ALA A 178 -23.07 3.88 9.94
N PHE A 179 -22.56 3.01 10.81
CA PHE A 179 -21.23 3.16 11.40
C PHE A 179 -20.74 1.86 12.05
N TYR A 180 -19.44 1.65 12.03
CA TYR A 180 -18.73 0.77 12.94
C TYR A 180 -18.40 1.48 14.26
N ARG A 181 -18.62 0.81 15.40
CA ARG A 181 -18.30 1.31 16.74
C ARG A 181 -17.10 0.54 17.31
N PRO A 182 -15.88 1.13 17.32
CA PRO A 182 -14.68 0.45 17.79
C PRO A 182 -14.73 0.01 19.26
N ALA A 183 -15.38 0.79 20.12
CA ALA A 183 -15.40 0.54 21.57
C ALA A 183 -16.14 -0.76 21.97
N THR A 184 -17.12 -1.18 21.17
CA THR A 184 -17.90 -2.41 21.43
C THR A 184 -17.69 -3.47 20.37
N ASP A 185 -16.89 -3.19 19.34
CA ASP A 185 -16.68 -4.05 18.17
C ASP A 185 -18.00 -4.44 17.47
N GLN A 186 -18.78 -3.44 17.05
CA GLN A 186 -20.14 -3.64 16.50
C GLN A 186 -20.38 -2.76 15.28
N ILE A 187 -21.11 -3.29 14.30
CA ILE A 187 -21.62 -2.55 13.14
C ILE A 187 -23.09 -2.20 13.39
N HIS A 188 -23.45 -0.95 13.15
CA HIS A 188 -24.80 -0.42 13.30
C HIS A 188 -25.29 0.14 11.96
N LEU A 189 -26.42 -0.36 11.47
CA LEU A 189 -27.00 -0.02 10.17
C LEU A 189 -28.48 0.37 10.32
N PRO A 190 -29.06 1.08 9.34
CA PRO A 190 -30.51 1.14 9.17
C PRO A 190 -31.09 -0.22 8.74
N PRO A 191 -32.41 -0.44 8.90
CA PRO A 191 -33.09 -1.58 8.29
C PRO A 191 -32.84 -1.68 6.79
N ILE A 192 -32.72 -2.89 6.25
CA ILE A 192 -32.40 -3.16 4.84
C ILE A 192 -33.37 -2.43 3.90
N GLU A 193 -34.63 -2.32 4.28
CA GLU A 193 -35.71 -1.68 3.52
C GLU A 193 -35.52 -0.15 3.36
N SER A 194 -34.62 0.44 4.14
CA SER A 194 -34.29 1.87 4.05
C SER A 194 -33.33 2.18 2.90
N PHE A 195 -32.71 1.16 2.31
CA PHE A 195 -31.73 1.31 1.23
C PHE A 195 -32.39 1.25 -0.15
N LYS A 196 -31.77 1.91 -1.13
CA LYS A 196 -32.21 1.89 -2.54
C LYS A 196 -31.80 0.59 -3.24
N GLY A 197 -32.30 -0.52 -2.72
CA GLY A 197 -31.97 -1.87 -3.17
C GLY A 197 -30.97 -2.58 -2.27
N THR A 198 -30.98 -3.90 -2.37
CA THR A 198 -30.21 -4.80 -1.51
C THR A 198 -28.70 -4.65 -1.70
N GLU A 199 -28.23 -4.31 -2.90
CA GLU A 199 -26.79 -4.13 -3.16
C GLU A 199 -26.25 -2.88 -2.45
N ALA A 200 -27.03 -1.80 -2.38
CA ALA A 200 -26.65 -0.59 -1.63
C ALA A 200 -26.54 -0.85 -0.12
N TYR A 201 -27.40 -1.74 0.42
CA TYR A 201 -27.26 -2.21 1.79
C TYR A 201 -25.93 -2.94 2.00
N TYR A 202 -25.61 -3.91 1.12
CA TYR A 202 -24.39 -4.70 1.27
C TYR A 202 -23.13 -3.87 1.04
N GLU A 203 -23.14 -2.94 0.10
CA GLU A 203 -22.06 -1.97 -0.08
C GLU A 203 -21.78 -1.21 1.23
N THR A 204 -22.81 -0.64 1.86
CA THR A 204 -22.67 0.09 3.12
C THR A 204 -22.18 -0.84 4.24
N ALA A 205 -22.74 -2.05 4.35
CA ALA A 205 -22.32 -3.02 5.35
C ALA A 205 -20.85 -3.44 5.19
N LEU A 206 -20.36 -3.55 3.94
CA LEU A 206 -18.98 -3.89 3.62
C LEU A 206 -18.02 -2.74 3.91
N HIS A 207 -18.45 -1.48 3.73
CA HIS A 207 -17.71 -0.31 4.16
C HIS A 207 -17.49 -0.33 5.68
N GLU A 208 -18.56 -0.54 6.45
CA GLU A 208 -18.46 -0.64 7.92
C GLU A 208 -17.65 -1.87 8.36
N LEU A 209 -17.74 -2.98 7.63
CA LEU A 209 -16.89 -4.13 7.85
C LEU A 209 -15.41 -3.80 7.58
N GLY A 210 -15.13 -2.97 6.57
CA GLY A 210 -13.82 -2.41 6.28
C GLY A 210 -13.22 -1.73 7.51
N HIS A 211 -13.97 -0.83 8.15
CA HIS A 211 -13.59 -0.25 9.44
C HIS A 211 -13.44 -1.29 10.53
N ALA A 212 -14.38 -2.23 10.64
CA ALA A 212 -14.30 -3.28 11.64
C ALA A 212 -12.97 -4.02 11.56
N THR A 213 -12.46 -4.37 10.37
CA THR A 213 -11.16 -5.05 10.25
C THR A 213 -10.00 -4.33 10.96
N GLY A 214 -10.08 -3.02 11.20
CA GLY A 214 -9.07 -2.22 11.89
C GLY A 214 -9.01 -2.40 13.41
N HIS A 215 -9.98 -3.09 14.02
CA HIS A 215 -9.99 -3.33 15.47
C HIS A 215 -8.68 -3.95 15.99
N HIS A 216 -8.33 -3.64 17.25
CA HIS A 216 -7.07 -4.07 17.88
C HIS A 216 -6.88 -5.61 17.91
N SER A 217 -7.97 -6.37 17.94
CA SER A 217 -7.91 -7.84 17.87
C SER A 217 -7.67 -8.38 16.45
N ARG A 218 -7.84 -7.54 15.42
CA ARG A 218 -7.73 -7.89 13.99
C ARG A 218 -6.48 -7.28 13.36
N LEU A 219 -6.64 -6.30 12.45
CA LEU A 219 -5.53 -5.63 11.76
C LEU A 219 -4.91 -4.48 12.56
N ALA A 220 -5.48 -4.15 13.74
CA ALA A 220 -4.93 -3.19 14.70
C ALA A 220 -4.49 -1.86 14.06
N ARG A 221 -5.33 -1.32 13.17
CA ARG A 221 -5.10 0.00 12.57
C ARG A 221 -5.42 1.09 13.59
N ASP A 222 -4.72 2.22 13.47
CA ASP A 222 -4.91 3.36 14.36
C ASP A 222 -6.14 4.17 13.93
N PHE A 223 -7.03 4.45 14.88
CA PHE A 223 -8.24 5.24 14.68
C PHE A 223 -8.07 6.62 15.32
N GLY A 224 -8.29 7.67 14.54
CA GLY A 224 -8.42 9.03 15.07
C GLY A 224 -9.85 9.35 15.51
N PRO A 225 -10.06 10.36 16.39
CA PRO A 225 -11.40 10.87 16.68
C PRO A 225 -12.05 11.47 15.42
N PHE A 226 -13.38 11.45 15.36
CA PHE A 226 -14.14 12.01 14.23
C PHE A 226 -13.66 13.41 13.85
N GLY A 227 -13.39 13.63 12.56
CA GLY A 227 -12.88 14.90 12.03
C GLY A 227 -11.37 15.15 12.20
N SER A 228 -10.63 14.22 12.80
CA SER A 228 -9.16 14.29 12.86
C SER A 228 -8.49 13.76 11.59
N GLU A 229 -7.20 14.05 11.44
CA GLU A 229 -6.37 13.51 10.36
C GLU A 229 -6.27 11.97 10.41
N GLY A 230 -6.18 11.39 11.61
CA GLY A 230 -6.19 9.93 11.78
C GLY A 230 -7.50 9.30 11.34
N TYR A 231 -8.62 9.99 11.55
CA TYR A 231 -9.92 9.57 11.05
C TYR A 231 -9.99 9.67 9.51
N ALA A 232 -9.54 10.79 8.93
CA ALA A 232 -9.49 10.96 7.47
C ALA A 232 -8.65 9.88 6.77
N ARG A 233 -7.53 9.48 7.38
CA ARG A 233 -6.68 8.37 6.92
C ARG A 233 -7.42 7.04 6.90
N GLU A 234 -8.20 6.73 7.94
CA GLU A 234 -8.96 5.48 8.01
C GLU A 234 -10.15 5.48 7.04
N GLU A 235 -10.86 6.60 6.88
CA GLU A 235 -11.91 6.76 5.85
C GLU A 235 -11.36 6.52 4.44
N LEU A 236 -10.18 7.09 4.11
CA LEU A 236 -9.56 6.86 2.81
C LEU A 236 -9.26 5.37 2.56
N ARG A 237 -8.79 4.65 3.59
CA ARG A 237 -8.54 3.20 3.51
C ARG A 237 -9.83 2.42 3.29
N ALA A 238 -10.85 2.71 4.07
CA ALA A 238 -12.15 2.04 4.01
C ALA A 238 -12.86 2.30 2.67
N GLU A 239 -12.78 3.52 2.14
CA GLU A 239 -13.41 3.87 0.87
C GLU A 239 -12.74 3.17 -0.32
N ILE A 240 -11.40 3.19 -0.38
CA ILE A 240 -10.65 2.46 -1.41
C ILE A 240 -10.94 0.96 -1.32
N ALA A 241 -10.98 0.40 -0.10
CA ALA A 241 -11.30 -1.01 0.11
C ALA A 241 -12.73 -1.35 -0.34
N SER A 242 -13.70 -0.48 -0.04
CA SER A 242 -15.10 -0.63 -0.43
C SER A 242 -15.26 -0.64 -1.95
N TYR A 243 -14.55 0.25 -2.65
CA TYR A 243 -14.49 0.23 -4.11
C TYR A 243 -13.92 -1.09 -4.66
N MET A 244 -12.78 -1.55 -4.12
CA MET A 244 -12.16 -2.80 -4.55
C MET A 244 -13.06 -4.01 -4.29
N LEU A 245 -13.73 -4.05 -3.13
CA LEU A 245 -14.69 -5.07 -2.74
C LEU A 245 -15.90 -5.07 -3.67
N ALA A 246 -16.50 -3.90 -3.92
CA ALA A 246 -17.64 -3.76 -4.80
C ALA A 246 -17.33 -4.26 -6.21
N ARG A 247 -16.15 -3.89 -6.76
CA ARG A 247 -15.66 -4.38 -8.04
C ARG A 247 -15.50 -5.90 -8.07
N ASP A 248 -14.79 -6.46 -7.09
CA ASP A 248 -14.45 -7.89 -7.08
C ASP A 248 -15.67 -8.79 -6.73
N MET A 249 -16.74 -8.22 -6.15
CA MET A 249 -18.03 -8.89 -5.93
C MET A 249 -19.07 -8.60 -7.02
N GLY A 250 -18.84 -7.57 -7.84
CA GLY A 250 -19.77 -7.12 -8.88
C GLY A 250 -21.02 -6.40 -8.35
N ILE A 251 -21.01 -5.93 -7.10
CA ILE A 251 -22.14 -5.14 -6.53
C ILE A 251 -22.02 -3.66 -6.92
N SER A 252 -23.04 -2.87 -6.60
CA SER A 252 -22.99 -1.42 -6.78
C SER A 252 -21.95 -0.77 -5.87
N PHE A 253 -21.51 0.42 -6.26
CA PHE A 253 -20.71 1.31 -5.43
C PHE A 253 -21.22 2.74 -5.61
N ASP A 254 -21.53 3.44 -4.52
CA ASP A 254 -22.00 4.82 -4.49
C ASP A 254 -21.32 5.60 -3.35
N PRO A 255 -20.28 6.39 -3.66
CA PRO A 255 -19.53 7.16 -2.66
C PRO A 255 -20.26 8.43 -2.19
N SER A 256 -21.52 8.65 -2.59
CA SER A 256 -22.28 9.87 -2.28
C SER A 256 -22.39 10.16 -0.78
N ASN A 257 -22.36 9.14 0.07
CA ASN A 257 -22.39 9.30 1.53
C ASN A 257 -21.01 9.67 2.13
N HIS A 258 -19.94 9.58 1.35
CA HIS A 258 -18.54 9.72 1.79
C HIS A 258 -17.82 10.93 1.18
N ALA A 259 -18.50 11.71 0.33
CA ALA A 259 -17.96 12.93 -0.30
C ALA A 259 -17.49 14.00 0.70
N ALA A 260 -18.04 14.00 1.92
CA ALA A 260 -17.68 14.96 2.98
C ALA A 260 -16.22 14.86 3.43
N TYR A 261 -15.53 13.74 3.14
CA TYR A 261 -14.16 13.50 3.60
C TYR A 261 -13.09 13.87 2.56
N VAL A 262 -13.48 14.18 1.32
CA VAL A 262 -12.55 14.45 0.21
C VAL A 262 -11.57 15.58 0.54
N GLU A 263 -12.03 16.67 1.13
CA GLU A 263 -11.16 17.79 1.54
C GLU A 263 -10.14 17.37 2.59
N SER A 264 -10.53 16.50 3.52
CA SER A 264 -9.62 15.99 4.56
C SER A 264 -8.59 15.02 3.98
N TRP A 265 -8.98 14.17 3.03
CA TRP A 265 -8.06 13.29 2.31
C TRP A 265 -7.02 14.08 1.53
N LEU A 266 -7.47 15.08 0.76
CA LEU A 266 -6.58 15.92 -0.05
C LEU A 266 -5.50 16.59 0.81
N ARG A 267 -5.89 17.13 1.96
CA ARG A 267 -4.93 17.73 2.91
C ARG A 267 -3.89 16.72 3.37
N THR A 268 -4.32 15.55 3.85
CA THR A 268 -3.40 14.49 4.29
C THR A 268 -2.46 14.02 3.17
N LEU A 269 -2.97 13.87 1.94
CA LEU A 269 -2.18 13.44 0.79
C LEU A 269 -1.21 14.52 0.30
N GLN A 270 -1.56 15.80 0.44
CA GLN A 270 -0.68 16.93 0.13
C GLN A 270 0.44 17.07 1.17
N GLU A 271 0.16 16.79 2.45
CA GLU A 271 1.13 16.79 3.55
C GLU A 271 2.10 15.59 3.47
N ASP A 272 1.58 14.39 3.18
CA ASP A 272 2.40 13.21 2.93
C ASP A 272 1.89 12.39 1.73
N LYS A 273 2.56 12.57 0.59
CA LYS A 273 2.26 11.83 -0.65
C LYS A 273 2.42 10.32 -0.53
N ASN A 274 3.20 9.82 0.42
CA ASN A 274 3.30 8.37 0.64
C ASN A 274 2.04 7.80 1.30
N GLU A 275 1.14 8.64 1.83
CA GLU A 275 -0.08 8.18 2.47
C GLU A 275 -0.98 7.43 1.49
N ILE A 276 -1.03 7.80 0.20
CA ILE A 276 -1.82 7.04 -0.78
C ILE A 276 -1.30 5.62 -0.98
N PHE A 277 0.01 5.42 -0.90
CA PHE A 277 0.63 4.09 -1.01
C PHE A 277 0.29 3.24 0.22
N ARG A 278 0.31 3.85 1.41
CA ARG A 278 -0.09 3.19 2.66
C ARG A 278 -1.58 2.87 2.66
N ALA A 279 -2.43 3.82 2.27
CA ALA A 279 -3.87 3.64 2.17
C ALA A 279 -4.22 2.52 1.17
N ALA A 280 -3.59 2.49 -0.01
CA ALA A 280 -3.81 1.44 -1.00
C ALA A 280 -3.35 0.05 -0.52
N ARG A 281 -2.21 -0.03 0.18
CA ARG A 281 -1.72 -1.29 0.79
C ARG A 281 -2.68 -1.78 1.87
N ASP A 282 -3.14 -0.89 2.73
CA ASP A 282 -4.02 -1.23 3.83
C ASP A 282 -5.42 -1.60 3.29
N ALA A 283 -5.90 -0.94 2.24
CA ALA A 283 -7.12 -1.29 1.52
C ALA A 283 -7.06 -2.68 0.86
N GLU A 284 -5.94 -3.04 0.23
CA GLU A 284 -5.73 -4.41 -0.28
C GLU A 284 -5.75 -5.44 0.87
N THR A 285 -5.20 -5.08 2.03
CA THR A 285 -5.20 -5.93 3.22
C THR A 285 -6.61 -6.11 3.78
N ILE A 286 -7.40 -5.04 3.85
CA ILE A 286 -8.83 -5.06 4.20
C ILE A 286 -9.57 -5.99 3.25
N LYS A 287 -9.44 -5.76 1.93
CA LYS A 287 -10.07 -6.58 0.89
C LYS A 287 -9.73 -8.05 1.06
N THR A 288 -8.45 -8.37 1.25
CA THR A 288 -7.97 -9.74 1.45
C THR A 288 -8.58 -10.34 2.72
N TRP A 289 -8.59 -9.63 3.85
CA TRP A 289 -9.17 -10.12 5.10
C TRP A 289 -10.67 -10.42 4.96
N VAL A 290 -11.40 -9.57 4.24
CA VAL A 290 -12.83 -9.71 3.98
C VAL A 290 -13.12 -10.89 3.05
N MET A 291 -12.38 -11.01 1.94
CA MET A 291 -12.65 -11.94 0.84
C MET A 291 -12.01 -13.33 0.99
N GLU A 292 -10.96 -13.46 1.80
CA GLU A 292 -10.16 -14.69 1.97
C GLU A 292 -10.13 -15.09 3.47
N PRO A 293 -11.21 -15.68 4.03
CA PRO A 293 -11.32 -16.03 5.44
C PRO A 293 -10.15 -16.89 5.98
N GLU A 294 -9.60 -17.74 5.13
CA GLU A 294 -8.51 -18.66 5.43
C GLU A 294 -7.20 -17.92 5.74
N ARG A 295 -7.07 -16.67 5.29
CA ARG A 295 -5.88 -15.84 5.48
C ARG A 295 -5.98 -14.85 6.63
N ARG A 296 -7.14 -14.72 7.27
CA ARG A 296 -7.34 -13.74 8.36
C ARG A 296 -6.31 -13.91 9.48
N GLN A 297 -6.12 -15.15 9.94
CA GLN A 297 -5.15 -15.43 11.01
C GLN A 297 -3.72 -15.02 10.64
N GLU A 298 -3.29 -15.26 9.40
CA GLU A 298 -1.96 -14.86 8.90
C GLU A 298 -1.81 -13.32 8.91
N LEU A 299 -2.83 -12.61 8.42
CA LEU A 299 -2.83 -11.15 8.34
C LEU A 299 -2.84 -10.51 9.73
N GLU A 300 -3.68 -11.00 10.64
CA GLU A 300 -3.78 -10.52 12.02
C GLU A 300 -2.48 -10.77 12.80
N GLN A 301 -1.85 -11.93 12.62
CA GLN A 301 -0.54 -12.21 13.21
C GLN A 301 0.54 -11.28 12.65
N THR A 302 0.49 -10.99 11.34
CA THR A 302 1.42 -10.05 10.70
C THR A 302 1.26 -8.65 11.27
N ALA A 303 0.02 -8.18 11.43
CA ALA A 303 -0.30 -6.89 12.03
C ALA A 303 0.20 -6.81 13.49
N ARG A 304 -0.02 -7.86 14.30
CA ARG A 304 0.46 -7.89 15.70
C ARG A 304 2.00 -7.89 15.83
N ARG A 305 2.72 -8.42 14.84
CA ARG A 305 4.19 -8.46 14.81
C ARG A 305 4.83 -7.15 14.36
N GLN A 306 4.07 -6.27 13.70
CA GLN A 306 4.50 -4.94 13.31
C GLN A 306 3.84 -3.92 14.25
N PRO A 307 4.49 -3.47 15.34
CA PRO A 307 3.87 -2.49 16.22
C PRO A 307 3.57 -1.20 15.43
N ALA A 308 2.42 -0.59 15.69
CA ALA A 308 2.09 0.76 15.25
C ALA A 308 3.20 1.71 15.72
N GLY A 309 3.99 2.22 14.77
CA GLY A 309 5.19 3.03 15.03
C GLY A 309 6.49 2.51 14.42
N ALA A 310 6.49 1.30 13.84
CA ALA A 310 7.48 0.99 12.80
C ALA A 310 7.07 1.74 11.53
N GLU A 311 7.35 3.04 11.48
CA GLU A 311 7.53 3.73 10.20
C GLU A 311 8.53 2.88 9.42
N THR A 312 8.04 2.07 8.49
CA THR A 312 8.86 1.61 7.38
C THR A 312 9.41 2.89 6.78
N ALA A 313 10.67 3.20 7.08
CA ALA A 313 11.37 4.29 6.43
C ALA A 313 11.26 4.01 4.94
N ILE A 314 10.33 4.71 4.31
CA ILE A 314 10.20 4.78 2.88
C ILE A 314 11.41 5.61 2.49
N THR A 315 12.54 4.94 2.26
CA THR A 315 13.72 5.61 1.78
C THR A 315 13.41 6.03 0.35
N GLU A 316 13.16 7.33 0.17
CA GLU A 316 13.26 7.99 -1.12
C GLU A 316 14.58 7.60 -1.80
N ASP A 317 14.51 7.42 -3.11
CA ASP A 317 15.63 7.13 -4.00
C ASP A 317 16.82 8.05 -3.71
N ARG A 318 17.76 7.57 -2.89
CA ARG A 318 19.15 7.97 -3.00
C ARG A 318 19.83 6.91 -3.85
N GLU A 319 20.20 7.31 -5.06
CA GLU A 319 21.14 6.57 -5.91
C GLU A 319 22.29 6.03 -5.05
N PRO A 320 22.74 4.78 -5.27
CA PRO A 320 23.81 4.20 -4.47
C PRO A 320 25.09 5.00 -4.71
N ALA A 321 25.39 5.90 -3.77
CA ALA A 321 26.72 6.49 -3.67
C ALA A 321 27.69 5.33 -3.45
N MET A 322 28.71 5.28 -4.29
CA MET A 322 29.83 4.35 -4.20
C MET A 322 30.30 4.23 -2.75
N THR A 323 30.55 2.99 -2.34
CA THR A 323 31.14 2.61 -1.07
C THR A 323 32.39 3.43 -0.77
N GLU A 324 32.27 4.43 0.11
CA GLU A 324 33.40 4.88 0.91
C GLU A 324 33.39 4.11 2.23
N GLU A 325 34.55 3.56 2.57
CA GLU A 325 34.83 2.82 3.81
C GLU A 325 34.34 3.57 5.07
N PRO A 326 34.04 2.85 6.17
CA PRO A 326 33.56 3.48 7.40
C PRO A 326 34.64 4.39 8.00
N LYS A 327 34.53 5.70 7.74
CA LYS A 327 35.38 6.74 8.33
C LYS A 327 35.24 6.70 9.86
N ARG A 328 36.35 6.48 10.56
CA ARG A 328 36.42 6.42 12.02
C ARG A 328 35.99 7.77 12.61
N ARG A 329 34.89 7.80 13.36
CA ARG A 329 34.41 8.99 14.11
C ARG A 329 34.70 8.78 15.59
N THR A 330 35.38 9.72 16.22
CA THR A 330 35.58 9.72 17.68
C THR A 330 34.49 10.58 18.30
N PHE A 331 33.59 9.96 19.08
CA PHE A 331 32.52 10.68 19.77
C PHE A 331 33.04 11.37 21.04
N ILE A 332 32.46 12.53 21.35
CA ILE A 332 32.79 13.36 22.51
C ILE A 332 31.49 13.78 23.24
N ALA A 333 31.57 13.93 24.56
CA ALA A 333 30.46 14.32 25.40
C ALA A 333 30.51 15.83 25.67
N VAL A 334 29.75 16.61 24.90
CA VAL A 334 29.70 18.07 25.03
C VAL A 334 28.41 18.49 25.75
N PRO A 335 28.48 19.10 26.94
CA PRO A 335 27.31 19.70 27.60
C PRO A 335 26.66 20.76 26.70
N PHE A 336 25.33 20.89 26.78
CA PHE A 336 24.59 21.83 25.92
C PHE A 336 25.08 23.28 26.01
N ALA A 337 25.57 23.70 27.19
CA ALA A 337 26.13 25.02 27.42
C ALA A 337 27.44 25.29 26.64
N GLU A 338 28.16 24.24 26.25
CA GLU A 338 29.49 24.30 25.63
C GLU A 338 29.47 23.97 24.12
N LYS A 339 28.26 23.80 23.55
CA LYS A 339 28.05 23.36 22.17
C LYS A 339 28.67 24.30 21.12
N ASP A 340 28.62 25.61 21.37
CA ASP A 340 29.09 26.60 20.41
C ASP A 340 30.63 26.65 20.40
N GLU A 341 31.26 26.40 21.54
CA GLU A 341 32.72 26.25 21.65
C GLU A 341 33.20 24.96 20.99
N ALA A 342 32.51 23.84 21.19
CA ALA A 342 32.85 22.57 20.54
C ALA A 342 32.72 22.66 19.01
N LYS A 343 31.68 23.35 18.53
CA LYS A 343 31.49 23.64 17.11
C LYS A 343 32.57 24.55 16.55
N ALA A 344 32.96 25.60 17.28
CA ALA A 344 34.04 26.51 16.88
C ALA A 344 35.40 25.82 16.81
N ALA A 345 35.65 24.86 17.71
CA ALA A 345 36.88 24.06 17.72
C ALA A 345 36.92 23.01 16.59
N GLY A 346 35.79 22.71 15.94
CA GLY A 346 35.73 21.79 14.79
C GLY A 346 34.94 20.49 15.00
N ALA A 347 34.28 20.29 16.15
CA ALA A 347 33.39 19.15 16.36
C ALA A 347 32.08 19.30 15.56
N LYS A 348 31.49 18.16 15.20
CA LYS A 348 30.23 18.07 14.44
C LYS A 348 29.19 17.28 15.23
N TRP A 349 27.92 17.63 15.04
CA TRP A 349 26.80 16.90 15.65
C TRP A 349 26.32 15.78 14.72
N ASP A 350 26.31 14.55 15.22
CA ASP A 350 25.69 13.41 14.54
C ASP A 350 24.22 13.31 14.97
N ARG A 351 23.29 13.54 14.02
CA ARG A 351 21.85 13.50 14.28
C ARG A 351 21.32 12.09 14.55
N GLN A 352 21.96 11.05 14.00
CA GLN A 352 21.54 9.65 14.20
C GLN A 352 22.03 9.14 15.55
N ALA A 353 23.29 9.41 15.90
CA ALA A 353 23.86 9.02 17.19
C ALA A 353 23.49 9.96 18.35
N LYS A 354 22.88 11.12 18.05
CA LYS A 354 22.57 12.20 19.00
C LYS A 354 23.78 12.58 19.87
N SER A 355 24.95 12.66 19.24
CA SER A 355 26.22 12.89 19.94
C SER A 355 27.16 13.75 19.10
N TRP A 356 28.06 14.47 19.78
CA TRP A 356 29.11 15.23 19.12
C TRP A 356 30.25 14.29 18.73
N TYR A 357 30.89 14.55 17.58
CA TYR A 357 32.02 13.76 17.10
C TYR A 357 33.08 14.64 16.44
N LEU A 358 34.31 14.13 16.45
CA LEU A 358 35.45 14.74 15.77
C LEU A 358 35.56 14.18 14.34
N PRO A 359 35.52 15.02 13.30
CA PRO A 359 35.81 14.59 11.95
C PRO A 359 37.31 14.29 11.78
N GLU A 360 37.64 13.46 10.80
CA GLU A 360 39.02 13.08 10.48
C GLU A 360 39.87 14.32 10.15
N GLY A 361 41.04 14.43 10.79
CA GLY A 361 41.96 15.56 10.64
C GLY A 361 41.86 16.65 11.73
N VAL A 362 40.93 16.54 12.68
CA VAL A 362 40.86 17.42 13.85
C VAL A 362 41.69 16.81 14.99
N ASP A 363 42.64 17.57 15.53
CA ASP A 363 43.51 17.12 16.63
C ASP A 363 42.69 16.85 17.90
N PRO A 364 42.65 15.60 18.39
CA PRO A 364 41.92 15.24 19.61
C PRO A 364 42.44 15.93 20.87
N ALA A 365 43.67 16.44 20.88
CA ALA A 365 44.28 17.08 22.06
C ALA A 365 43.47 18.29 22.56
N GLY A 366 42.87 19.05 21.64
CA GLY A 366 42.04 20.22 21.95
C GLY A 366 40.65 19.89 22.53
N PHE A 367 40.25 18.61 22.51
CA PHE A 367 38.93 18.14 22.93
C PHE A 367 38.97 17.25 24.17
N THR A 368 40.13 17.18 24.84
CA THR A 368 40.35 16.40 26.07
C THR A 368 39.33 16.68 27.17
N ARG A 369 38.82 17.91 27.28
CA ARG A 369 37.74 18.29 28.22
C ARG A 369 36.40 17.59 27.98
N TRP A 370 36.15 17.10 26.76
CA TRP A 370 34.92 16.40 26.36
C TRP A 370 35.17 14.93 25.99
N ALA A 371 36.41 14.45 26.14
CA ALA A 371 36.84 13.18 25.58
C ALA A 371 36.44 11.93 26.39
N ASN A 372 35.80 12.06 27.56
CA ASN A 372 35.17 10.94 28.31
C ASN A 372 34.37 11.45 29.53
N ARG A 373 33.05 11.59 29.38
CA ARG A 373 32.11 11.63 30.51
C ARG A 373 30.82 10.91 30.15
#